data_AF-L0AK13-F1
#
_entry.id   AF-L0AK13-F1
#
_cell.length_a   1.000
_cell.length_b   1.000
_cell.length_c   1.000
_cell.angle_alpha   90.00
_cell.angle_beta   90.00
_cell.angle_gamma   90.00
#
_symmetry.space_group_name_H-M   'P 1'
#
loop_
_entity.id
_entity.type
_entity.pdbx_description
1 polymer ?
#
loop_
_entity_poly.entity_id
_entity_poly.type
_entity_poly.pdbx_seq_one_letter_code
_entity_poly.pdbx_strand_id
1 'polypeptide(L)' 'MGDTQRVYVEMDNEEQYEQLKELKKKHGVTWKGMLLQGAKRLEENNSL' A
#
# COMPACT_ATOMS: atom_id res chain seq x y z
N MET A 1 2.90 24.63 -8.60
CA MET A 1 3.25 23.31 -8.02
C MET A 1 1.97 22.75 -7.43
N GLY A 2 1.51 21.59 -7.87
CA GLY A 2 0.23 21.03 -7.39
C GLY A 2 0.26 20.68 -5.90
N ASP A 3 -0.91 20.63 -5.30
CA ASP A 3 -1.06 20.34 -3.87
C ASP A 3 -0.58 18.92 -3.55
N THR A 4 0.30 18.81 -2.56
CA THR A 4 0.74 17.51 -2.05
C THR A 4 -0.26 17.01 -1.02
N GLN A 5 -0.88 15.86 -1.29
CA GLN A 5 -1.74 15.17 -0.32
C GLN A 5 -0.94 14.18 0.51
N ARG A 6 -1.23 14.10 1.82
CA ARG A 6 -0.58 13.19 2.76
C ARG A 6 -1.57 12.15 3.25
N VAL A 7 -1.10 10.91 3.38
CA VAL A 7 -1.88 9.80 3.92
C VAL A 7 -1.09 9.19 5.08
N TYR A 8 -1.79 8.97 6.19
CA TYR A 8 -1.28 8.26 7.36
C TYR A 8 -2.04 6.96 7.49
N VAL A 9 -1.33 5.87 7.80
CA VAL A 9 -1.94 4.55 7.98
C VAL A 9 -1.40 3.98 9.28
N GLU A 10 -2.31 3.60 10.17
CA GLU A 10 -2.00 2.89 11.40
C GLU A 10 -2.15 1.39 11.16
N MET A 11 -1.26 0.61 11.76
CA MET A 11 -1.30 -0.85 11.71
C MET A 11 -1.81 -1.36 13.07
N ASP A 12 -2.62 -2.40 13.04
CA ASP A 12 -3.25 -2.94 14.27
C ASP A 12 -2.22 -3.60 15.20
N ASN A 13 -1.10 -4.07 14.65
CA ASN A 13 -0.01 -4.67 15.40
C ASN A 13 1.34 -4.62 14.63
N GLU A 14 2.42 -4.95 15.34
CA GLU A 14 3.78 -4.98 14.79
C GLU A 14 3.96 -6.06 13.71
N GLU A 15 3.30 -7.20 13.84
CA GLU A 15 3.39 -8.29 12.87
C GLU A 15 2.87 -7.86 11.49
N GLN A 16 1.74 -7.18 11.43
CA GLN A 16 1.16 -6.63 10.21
C GLN A 16 2.12 -5.64 9.54
N TYR A 17 2.76 -4.78 10.32
CA TYR A 17 3.77 -3.84 9.82
C TYR A 17 4.98 -4.57 9.22
N GLU A 18 5.54 -5.54 9.94
CA GLU A 18 6.72 -6.27 9.48
C GLU A 18 6.42 -7.12 8.24
N GLN A 19 5.25 -7.77 8.17
CA GLN A 19 4.81 -8.49 6.96
C GLN A 19 4.77 -7.58 5.73
N LEU A 20 4.19 -6.38 5.85
CA LEU A 20 4.14 -5.44 4.72
C LEU A 20 5.52 -4.89 4.37
N LYS A 21 6.39 -4.67 5.36
CA LYS A 21 7.77 -4.22 5.17
C LYS A 21 8.61 -5.28 4.45
N GLU A 22 8.42 -6.56 4.76
CA GLU A 22 9.06 -7.66 4.05
C GLU A 22 8.58 -7.76 2.60
N LEU A 23 7.27 -7.66 2.36
CA LEU A 23 6.70 -7.64 1.00
C LEU A 23 7.23 -6.46 0.19
N LYS A 24 7.27 -5.26 0.80
CA LYS A 24 7.85 -4.06 0.21
C LYS A 24 9.28 -4.31 -0.26
N LYS A 25 10.11 -4.92 0.60
CA LYS A 25 11.51 -5.26 0.30
C LYS A 25 11.61 -6.31 -0.79
N LYS A 26 10.84 -7.41 -0.68
CA LYS A 26 10.83 -8.54 -1.61
C LYS A 26 10.50 -8.11 -3.04
N HIS A 27 9.55 -7.18 -3.20
CA HIS A 27 9.10 -6.69 -4.51
C HIS A 27 9.78 -5.40 -4.97
N GLY A 28 10.69 -4.82 -4.17
CA GLY A 28 11.42 -3.60 -4.53
C GLY A 28 10.53 -2.36 -4.67
N VAL A 29 9.42 -2.29 -3.94
CA VAL A 29 8.40 -1.22 -4.07
C VAL A 29 8.48 -0.20 -2.93
N THR A 30 7.77 0.91 -3.11
CA THR A 30 7.52 1.90 -2.06
C THR A 30 6.17 1.63 -1.38
N TRP A 31 5.94 2.22 -0.20
CA TRP A 31 4.62 2.17 0.46
C TRP A 31 3.51 2.72 -0.45
N LYS A 32 3.77 3.85 -1.14
CA LYS A 32 2.87 4.39 -2.17
C LYS A 32 2.61 3.38 -3.29
N GLY A 33 3.67 2.70 -3.77
CA GLY A 33 3.54 1.66 -4.80
C GLY A 33 2.65 0.52 -4.34
N MET A 34 2.81 0.03 -3.10
CA MET A 34 1.95 -1.00 -2.54
C MET A 34 0.49 -0.56 -2.45
N LEU A 35 0.22 0.64 -1.92
CA LEU A 35 -1.14 1.16 -1.80
C LEU A 35 -1.83 1.29 -3.17
N LEU A 36 -1.11 1.79 -4.19
CA LEU A 36 -1.64 1.90 -5.56
C LEU A 36 -1.92 0.53 -6.21
N GLN A 37 -1.08 -0.46 -5.97
CA GLN A 37 -1.31 -1.83 -6.47
C GLN A 37 -2.52 -2.48 -5.78
N GLY A 38 -2.67 -2.28 -4.47
CA GLY A 38 -3.87 -2.69 -3.73
C GLY A 38 -5.13 -2.04 -4.29
N ALA A 39 -5.10 -0.73 -4.56
CA ALA A 39 -6.23 0.01 -5.13
C ALA A 39 -6.64 -0.53 -6.51
N LYS A 40 -5.68 -0.77 -7.42
CA LYS A 40 -5.96 -1.37 -8.75
C LYS A 40 -6.67 -2.71 -8.64
N ARG A 41 -6.20 -3.57 -7.73
CA ARG A 41 -6.80 -4.89 -7.51
C ARG A 41 -8.23 -4.80 -6.97
N LEU A 42 -8.56 -3.78 -6.18
CA LEU A 42 -9.92 -3.53 -5.72
C LEU A 42 -10.85 -3.12 -6.88
N GLU A 43 -10.35 -2.33 -7.84
CA GLU A 43 -11.12 -1.95 -9.04
C GLU A 43 -11.36 -3.14 -9.97
N GLU A 44 -10.33 -3.99 -10.17
CA GLU A 44 -10.44 -5.21 -10.98
C GLU A 44 -11.47 -6.19 -10.41
N ASN A 45 -11.54 -6.32 -9.09
CA ASN A 45 -12.51 -7.20 -8.41
C ASN A 45 -13.95 -6.65 -8.42
N ASN A 46 -14.15 -5.35 -8.67
CA ASN A 46 -15.46 -4.71 -8.76
C ASN A 46 -16.01 -4.66 -10.19
N SER A 47 -15.30 -5.24 -11.17
CA SER A 47 -15.68 -5.24 -12.59
C SER A 47 -16.42 -6.51 -13.04
N LEU A 48 -17.17 -7.16 -12.13
CA LEU A 48 -18.03 -8.33 -12.41
C LEU A 48 -19.51 -7.95 -12.48
#